data_AF-A0A5Q4D1M6-F1
#
_entry.id   AF-A0A5Q4D1M6-F1
#
_cell.length_a   1.000
_cell.length_b   1.000
_cell.length_c   1.000
_cell.angle_alpha   90.00
_cell.angle_beta   90.00
_cell.angle_gamma   90.00
#
_symmetry.space_group_name_H-M   'P 1'
#
loop_
_entity.id
_entity.type
_entity.pdbx_description
1 polymer ?
#
loop_
_entity_poly.entity_id
_entity_poly.type
_entity_poly.pdbx_seq_one_letter_code
_entity_poly.pdbx_strand_id
1 'polypeptide(L)'
;MKTARAPSRFPSSGRSFGFCAPLLVLSLLWVSGCGDLDTGPSVELLDDDPMVSLHFSDRLPTLPALIERWAPGRGLAPFVDAWQGSWELPAARGEPARRDAVEGALPLMMDVVPRTALDEAFRQVDNAIRGAEEALGASLSSRTGSLELTSSLGLAARHRDAARSARESGNDLTQLRHLLLASDALRSTTAGPLAVAFVEQAEVELRRIQGSETYPPVTRQRAERLLEGAREALDVGQPALALQRAWYALGLLRAGESMDTRTPDRDDDTDLP
;
A
#
# COMPACT_ATOMS: atom_id res chain seq x y z
N MET A 1 -58.58 -11.03 -31.61
CA MET A 1 -59.69 -11.94 -31.26
C MET A 1 -59.54 -12.39 -29.81
N LYS A 2 -60.61 -12.22 -29.01
CA LYS A 2 -61.06 -13.00 -27.84
C LYS A 2 -60.13 -13.09 -26.59
N THR A 3 -60.38 -12.29 -25.54
CA THR A 3 -61.16 -12.56 -24.27
C THR A 3 -60.31 -13.26 -23.19
N ALA A 4 -60.36 -13.00 -21.86
CA ALA A 4 -61.27 -12.33 -20.92
C ALA A 4 -60.53 -12.07 -19.56
N ARG A 5 -60.83 -10.99 -18.81
CA ARG A 5 -61.45 -10.93 -17.44
C ARG A 5 -61.15 -12.13 -16.50
N ALA A 6 -60.83 -11.98 -15.21
CA ALA A 6 -61.50 -11.17 -14.16
C ALA A 6 -60.65 -11.05 -12.86
N PRO A 7 -61.04 -10.15 -11.92
CA PRO A 7 -60.33 -9.87 -10.65
C PRO A 7 -60.98 -10.55 -9.43
N SER A 8 -60.24 -10.68 -8.31
CA SER A 8 -60.79 -11.05 -7.00
C SER A 8 -60.43 -10.02 -5.93
N ARG A 9 -61.48 -9.42 -5.33
CA ARG A 9 -61.50 -8.61 -4.11
C ARG A 9 -61.75 -9.51 -2.88
N PHE A 10 -61.57 -8.88 -1.71
CA PHE A 10 -62.14 -9.11 -0.36
C PHE A 10 -61.14 -9.61 0.71
N PRO A 11 -61.36 -9.35 2.01
CA PRO A 11 -62.07 -8.23 2.65
C PRO A 11 -61.28 -7.59 3.82
N SER A 12 -61.84 -6.47 4.29
CA SER A 12 -61.56 -5.72 5.51
C SER A 12 -61.98 -6.43 6.81
N SER A 13 -61.15 -6.31 7.85
CA SER A 13 -61.51 -6.31 9.28
C SER A 13 -60.33 -5.64 10.01
N GLY A 14 -60.42 -4.53 10.73
CA GLY A 14 -61.48 -4.08 11.61
C GLY A 14 -61.09 -4.44 13.05
N ARG A 15 -60.52 -3.48 13.81
CA ARG A 15 -60.90 -3.16 15.21
C ARG A 15 -59.93 -2.18 15.87
N SER A 16 -60.54 -1.10 16.33
CA SER A 16 -60.05 -0.08 17.24
C SER A 16 -60.24 -0.53 18.70
N PHE A 17 -59.27 -0.24 19.56
CA PHE A 17 -59.35 0.04 21.01
C PHE A 17 -57.98 0.65 21.37
N GLY A 18 -57.79 1.81 21.96
CA GLY A 18 -58.59 2.50 22.98
C GLY A 18 -57.84 2.41 24.31
N PHE A 19 -57.47 3.59 24.84
CA PHE A 19 -57.13 3.94 26.24
C PHE A 19 -55.73 4.48 26.57
N CYS A 20 -55.82 5.71 27.09
CA CYS A 20 -54.87 6.54 27.80
C CYS A 20 -54.09 5.85 28.93
N ALA A 21 -52.82 6.24 29.08
CA ALA A 21 -52.22 6.57 30.37
C ALA A 21 -51.06 7.57 30.16
N PRO A 22 -51.16 8.81 30.67
CA PRO A 22 -50.04 9.75 30.72
C PRO A 22 -49.47 9.76 32.15
N LEU A 23 -48.25 9.26 32.36
CA LEU A 23 -47.45 9.52 33.57
C LEU A 23 -46.11 8.79 33.50
N LEU A 24 -45.05 9.50 33.15
CA LEU A 24 -43.89 9.73 34.05
C LEU A 24 -42.79 10.46 33.28
N VAL A 25 -42.71 11.75 33.59
CA VAL A 25 -41.47 12.52 33.51
C VAL A 25 -40.51 11.90 34.53
N LEU A 26 -39.47 11.22 34.05
CA LEU A 26 -38.23 11.07 34.78
C LEU A 26 -37.07 11.07 33.79
N SER A 27 -36.54 12.28 33.60
CA SER A 27 -35.12 12.58 33.44
C SER A 27 -34.18 11.38 33.52
N LEU A 28 -33.52 11.09 32.40
CA LEU A 28 -32.08 10.91 32.35
C LEU A 28 -31.64 11.21 30.92
N LEU A 29 -30.97 12.35 30.80
CA LEU A 29 -30.11 12.73 29.69
C LEU A 29 -29.15 11.58 29.39
N TRP A 30 -29.55 10.67 28.51
CA TRP A 30 -28.61 9.98 27.65
C TRP A 30 -28.30 10.93 26.50
N VAL A 31 -27.62 12.03 26.85
CA VAL A 31 -26.59 12.55 25.97
C VAL A 31 -25.52 11.47 26.03
N SER A 32 -25.76 10.39 25.29
CA SER A 32 -24.68 9.62 24.71
C SER A 32 -23.95 10.66 23.87
N GLY A 33 -22.91 11.26 24.46
CA GLY A 33 -21.90 11.91 23.67
C GLY A 33 -21.59 10.91 22.57
N CYS A 34 -21.69 11.36 21.32
CA CYS A 34 -20.84 10.81 20.29
C CYS A 34 -19.42 10.95 20.85
N GLY A 35 -19.00 9.94 21.61
CA GLY A 35 -17.61 9.64 21.80
C GLY A 35 -17.11 9.58 20.37
N ASP A 36 -16.24 10.53 20.07
CA ASP A 36 -15.31 10.44 18.96
C ASP A 36 -14.81 9.00 19.03
N LEU A 37 -15.40 8.14 18.20
CA LEU A 37 -14.99 6.75 18.11
C LEU A 37 -13.59 6.91 17.57
N ASP A 38 -12.62 6.72 18.48
CA ASP A 38 -11.20 6.75 18.21
C ASP A 38 -11.00 5.92 16.94
N THR A 39 -10.98 6.60 15.80
CA THR A 39 -10.79 5.97 14.51
C THR A 39 -9.39 5.42 14.64
N GLY A 40 -9.28 4.10 14.72
CA GLY A 40 -8.02 3.40 14.92
C GLY A 40 -6.92 3.98 14.03
N PRO A 41 -5.64 3.74 14.36
CA PRO A 41 -4.53 4.44 13.73
C PRO A 41 -4.67 4.39 12.21
N SER A 42 -4.65 5.57 11.58
CA SER A 42 -4.79 5.75 10.12
C SER A 42 -3.76 4.91 9.34
N VAL A 43 -2.67 4.53 10.01
CA VAL A 43 -1.63 3.64 9.53
C VAL A 43 -1.36 2.54 10.55
N GLU A 44 -1.44 1.29 10.11
CA GLU A 44 -1.12 0.12 10.92
C GLU A 44 0.19 -0.51 10.44
N LEU A 45 1.00 -0.94 11.40
CA LEU A 45 2.15 -1.78 11.14
C LEU A 45 1.68 -3.23 11.11
N LEU A 46 1.76 -3.89 9.96
CA LEU A 46 1.52 -5.32 9.89
C LEU A 46 2.81 -6.04 10.32
N ASP A 47 2.79 -6.55 11.55
CA ASP A 47 3.94 -7.14 12.24
C ASP A 47 3.81 -8.65 12.49
N ASP A 48 2.78 -9.28 11.93
CA ASP A 48 2.52 -10.72 12.08
C ASP A 48 3.52 -11.61 11.29
N ASP A 49 4.54 -11.02 10.66
CA ASP A 49 5.49 -11.68 9.75
C ASP A 49 6.92 -11.14 9.96
N PRO A 50 8.00 -11.82 9.46
CA PRO A 50 9.37 -11.34 9.66
C PRO A 50 9.66 -10.04 8.89
N MET A 51 8.72 -9.58 8.05
CA MET A 51 8.80 -8.34 7.31
C MET A 51 7.69 -7.38 7.71
N VAL A 52 8.13 -6.20 8.10
CA VAL A 52 7.28 -5.07 8.39
C VAL A 52 6.76 -4.48 7.08
N SER A 53 5.45 -4.24 6.99
CA SER A 53 4.83 -3.45 5.93
C SER A 53 3.79 -2.51 6.52
N LEU A 54 3.50 -1.42 5.81
CA LEU A 54 2.47 -0.48 6.25
C LEU A 54 1.13 -0.81 5.61
N HIS A 55 0.07 -0.70 6.41
CA HIS A 55 -1.30 -0.67 5.96
C HIS A 55 -1.88 0.73 6.21
N PHE A 56 -2.56 1.29 5.21
CA PHE A 56 -3.19 2.61 5.31
C PHE A 56 -4.70 2.41 5.31
N SER A 57 -5.33 2.70 6.45
CA SER A 57 -6.78 2.56 6.65
C SER A 57 -7.55 3.64 5.87
N ASP A 58 -6.99 4.83 5.79
CA ASP A 58 -7.48 5.91 4.95
C ASP A 58 -7.01 5.75 3.50
N ARG A 59 -7.90 6.06 2.56
CA ARG A 59 -7.55 6.05 1.14
C ARG A 59 -6.59 7.21 0.85
N LEU A 60 -5.33 6.88 0.56
CA LEU A 60 -4.38 7.83 -0.01
C LEU A 60 -4.93 8.47 -1.30
N PRO A 61 -4.66 9.75 -1.56
CA PRO A 61 -5.05 10.37 -2.82
C PRO A 61 -4.23 9.75 -3.95
N THR A 62 -4.90 8.99 -4.82
CA THR A 62 -4.28 8.36 -5.98
C THR A 62 -4.77 8.99 -7.26
N LEU A 63 -3.96 8.87 -8.33
CA LEU A 63 -4.33 9.38 -9.64
C LEU A 63 -5.68 8.81 -10.12
N PRO A 64 -5.95 7.49 -10.06
CA PRO A 64 -7.24 6.94 -10.48
C PRO A 64 -8.40 7.48 -9.64
N ALA A 65 -8.25 7.58 -8.30
CA ALA A 65 -9.32 8.04 -7.42
C ALA A 65 -9.70 9.51 -7.67
N LEU A 66 -8.72 10.37 -7.97
CA LEU A 66 -9.00 11.76 -8.32
C LEU A 66 -9.65 11.89 -9.69
N ILE A 67 -9.21 11.11 -10.67
CA ILE A 67 -9.78 11.11 -12.02
C ILE A 67 -11.23 10.63 -11.99
N GLU A 68 -11.50 9.51 -11.32
CA GLU A 68 -12.85 8.95 -11.17
C GLU A 68 -13.80 9.99 -10.55
N ARG A 69 -13.32 10.71 -9.53
CA ARG A 69 -14.14 11.66 -8.78
C ARG A 69 -14.36 12.99 -9.50
N TRP A 70 -13.34 13.56 -10.12
CA TRP A 70 -13.36 14.95 -10.59
C TRP A 70 -13.17 15.12 -12.10
N ALA A 71 -12.60 14.12 -12.78
CA ALA A 71 -12.35 14.18 -14.22
C ALA A 71 -12.96 13.00 -15.01
N PRO A 72 -14.19 12.51 -14.68
CA PRO A 72 -14.76 11.39 -15.41
C PRO A 72 -14.98 11.75 -16.88
N GLY A 73 -14.63 10.83 -17.78
CA GLY A 73 -14.85 11.00 -19.23
C GLY A 73 -13.86 11.93 -19.95
N ARG A 74 -12.81 12.43 -19.31
CA ARG A 74 -11.81 13.32 -19.93
C ARG A 74 -10.73 12.64 -20.77
N GLY A 75 -10.94 11.38 -21.17
CA GLY A 75 -9.93 10.61 -21.91
C GLY A 75 -8.66 10.33 -21.10
N LEU A 76 -8.74 10.35 -19.76
CA LEU A 76 -7.60 10.11 -18.87
C LEU A 76 -7.34 8.63 -18.58
N ALA A 77 -8.14 7.72 -19.15
CA ALA A 77 -7.98 6.28 -19.01
C ALA A 77 -6.55 5.81 -19.33
N PRO A 78 -5.86 6.28 -20.40
CA PRO A 78 -4.50 5.83 -20.69
C PRO A 78 -3.49 6.14 -19.57
N PHE A 79 -3.66 7.26 -18.85
CA PHE A 79 -2.79 7.60 -17.71
C PHE A 79 -3.10 6.74 -16.49
N VAL A 80 -4.38 6.41 -16.26
CA VAL A 80 -4.79 5.47 -15.22
C VAL A 80 -4.21 4.09 -15.49
N ASP A 81 -4.35 3.59 -16.73
CA ASP A 81 -3.85 2.28 -17.14
C ASP A 81 -2.32 2.21 -17.01
N ALA A 82 -1.61 3.25 -17.48
CA ALA A 82 -0.16 3.35 -17.36
C ALA A 82 0.29 3.38 -15.88
N TRP A 83 -0.38 4.17 -15.04
CA TRP A 83 -0.08 4.24 -13.61
C TRP A 83 -0.37 2.91 -12.91
N GLN A 84 -1.48 2.24 -13.23
CA GLN A 84 -1.82 0.94 -12.63
C GLN A 84 -0.82 -0.16 -13.05
N GLY A 85 -0.57 -0.32 -14.34
CA GLY A 85 0.34 -1.34 -14.86
C GLY A 85 1.79 -1.14 -14.40
N SER A 86 2.19 0.09 -14.09
CA SER A 86 3.53 0.36 -13.57
C SER A 86 3.82 -0.28 -12.20
N TRP A 87 2.80 -0.63 -11.42
CA TRP A 87 2.96 -1.28 -10.11
C TRP A 87 3.34 -2.75 -10.22
N GLU A 88 3.11 -3.36 -11.39
CA GLU A 88 3.51 -4.74 -11.70
C GLU A 88 4.95 -4.79 -12.23
N LEU A 89 5.56 -3.64 -12.50
CA LEU A 89 6.92 -3.53 -13.00
C LEU A 89 7.92 -3.41 -11.84
N PRO A 90 9.15 -3.93 -12.03
CA PRO A 90 10.33 -3.53 -11.29
C PRO A 90 10.41 -2.03 -10.98
N ALA A 91 10.86 -1.66 -9.77
CA ALA A 91 10.89 -0.25 -9.33
C ALA A 91 11.62 0.66 -10.32
N ALA A 92 12.75 0.19 -10.88
CA ALA A 92 13.55 0.94 -11.87
C ALA A 92 12.79 1.31 -13.15
N ARG A 93 11.73 0.56 -13.51
CA ARG A 93 10.86 0.84 -14.68
C ARG A 93 9.50 1.38 -14.27
N GLY A 94 8.95 0.91 -13.16
CA GLY A 94 7.64 1.31 -12.65
C GLY A 94 7.61 2.74 -12.12
N GLU A 95 8.63 3.18 -11.37
CA GLU A 95 8.66 4.54 -10.81
C GLU A 95 8.66 5.64 -11.89
N PRO A 96 9.50 5.58 -12.93
CA PRO A 96 9.40 6.53 -14.04
C PRO A 96 8.03 6.50 -14.71
N ALA A 97 7.48 5.32 -14.98
CA ALA A 97 6.17 5.19 -15.62
C ALA A 97 5.03 5.81 -14.78
N ARG A 98 5.04 5.66 -13.45
CA ARG A 98 4.08 6.36 -12.56
C ARG A 98 4.21 7.86 -12.65
N ARG A 99 5.45 8.35 -12.59
CA ARG A 99 5.72 9.79 -12.67
C ARG A 99 5.24 10.35 -13.99
N ASP A 100 5.56 9.69 -15.10
CA ASP A 100 5.13 10.12 -16.44
C ASP A 100 3.61 10.12 -16.58
N ALA A 101 2.93 9.10 -16.01
CA ALA A 101 1.48 9.04 -15.99
C ALA A 101 0.85 10.18 -15.18
N VAL A 102 1.40 10.48 -14.00
CA VAL A 102 0.97 11.63 -13.18
C VAL A 102 1.21 12.93 -13.93
N GLU A 103 2.42 13.15 -14.44
CA GLU A 103 2.79 14.39 -15.14
C GLU A 103 1.98 14.63 -16.40
N GLY A 104 1.66 13.57 -17.16
CA GLY A 104 0.80 13.66 -18.32
C GLY A 104 -0.68 13.95 -17.99
N ALA A 105 -1.18 13.45 -16.87
CA ALA A 105 -2.57 13.66 -16.45
C ALA A 105 -2.83 15.04 -15.82
N LEU A 106 -1.85 15.59 -15.09
CA LEU A 106 -2.01 16.81 -14.29
C LEU A 106 -2.61 18.00 -15.07
N PRO A 107 -2.10 18.40 -16.26
CA PRO A 107 -2.63 19.56 -16.99
C PRO A 107 -4.11 19.43 -17.35
N LEU A 108 -4.59 18.21 -17.53
CA LEU A 108 -5.97 17.89 -17.91
C LEU A 108 -6.93 17.82 -16.71
N MET A 109 -6.37 17.77 -15.49
CA MET A 109 -7.11 17.72 -14.22
C MET A 109 -7.25 19.09 -13.54
N MET A 110 -6.33 20.03 -13.79
CA MET A 110 -6.23 21.26 -12.99
C MET A 110 -7.42 22.21 -13.07
N ASP A 111 -8.22 22.15 -14.13
CA ASP A 111 -9.45 22.94 -14.28
C ASP A 111 -10.67 22.31 -13.59
N VAL A 112 -10.59 21.05 -13.16
CA VAL A 112 -11.71 20.32 -12.55
C VAL A 112 -11.46 19.89 -11.11
N VAL A 113 -10.22 19.79 -10.66
CA VAL A 113 -9.91 19.49 -9.27
C VAL A 113 -10.09 20.77 -8.43
N PRO A 114 -11.08 20.84 -7.53
CA PRO A 114 -11.28 22.02 -6.72
C PRO A 114 -10.17 22.15 -5.66
N ARG A 115 -9.86 23.38 -5.24
CA ARG A 115 -8.88 23.64 -4.17
C ARG A 115 -9.17 22.89 -2.86
N THR A 116 -10.44 22.72 -2.53
CA THR A 116 -10.86 21.93 -1.36
C THR A 116 -10.43 20.46 -1.45
N ALA A 117 -10.34 19.90 -2.66
CA ALA A 117 -9.81 18.55 -2.86
C ALA A 117 -8.29 18.49 -2.68
N LEU A 118 -7.56 19.56 -3.02
CA LEU A 118 -6.11 19.67 -2.75
C LEU A 118 -5.83 19.76 -1.25
N ASP A 119 -6.63 20.54 -0.52
CA ASP A 119 -6.52 20.65 0.94
C ASP A 119 -6.82 19.32 1.64
N GLU A 120 -7.83 18.57 1.16
CA GLU A 120 -8.14 17.23 1.65
C GLU A 120 -7.00 16.25 1.35
N ALA A 121 -6.53 16.20 0.10
CA ALA A 121 -5.40 15.33 -0.30
C ALA A 121 -4.14 15.64 0.51
N PHE A 122 -3.87 16.92 0.80
CA PHE A 122 -2.75 17.32 1.67
C PHE A 122 -2.90 16.76 3.08
N ARG A 123 -4.08 16.90 3.70
CA ARG A 123 -4.34 16.34 5.04
C ARG A 123 -4.19 14.82 5.08
N GLN A 124 -4.69 14.12 4.06
CA GLN A 124 -4.56 12.67 3.96
C GLN A 124 -3.09 12.23 3.90
N VAL A 125 -2.28 12.86 3.05
CA VAL A 125 -0.84 12.55 2.95
C VAL A 125 -0.09 12.90 4.24
N ASP A 126 -0.37 14.05 4.83
CA ASP A 126 0.29 14.51 6.07
C ASP A 126 -0.03 13.56 7.25
N ASN A 127 -1.29 13.16 7.39
CA ASN A 127 -1.72 12.18 8.39
C ASN A 127 -1.09 10.80 8.16
N ALA A 128 -1.04 10.34 6.91
CA ALA A 128 -0.45 9.04 6.59
C ALA A 128 1.06 9.00 6.88
N ILE A 129 1.80 10.07 6.57
CA ILE A 129 3.24 10.14 6.91
C ILE A 129 3.43 10.15 8.42
N ARG A 130 2.67 10.96 9.15
CA ARG A 130 2.75 11.01 10.62
C ARG A 130 2.42 9.66 11.25
N GLY A 131 1.36 9.00 10.79
CA GLY A 131 0.99 7.66 11.26
C GLY A 131 2.07 6.62 10.95
N ALA A 132 2.71 6.69 9.78
CA ALA A 132 3.84 5.82 9.43
C ALA A 132 5.07 6.06 10.33
N GLU A 133 5.39 7.32 10.62
CA GLU A 133 6.48 7.70 11.53
C GLU A 133 6.21 7.22 12.97
N GLU A 134 4.98 7.38 13.47
CA GLU A 134 4.55 6.91 14.79
C GLU A 134 4.63 5.37 14.88
N ALA A 135 4.09 4.66 13.87
CA ALA A 135 4.11 3.21 13.79
C ALA A 135 5.54 2.63 13.75
N LEU A 136 6.44 3.28 13.01
CA LEU A 136 7.85 2.86 12.95
C LEU A 136 8.63 3.26 14.20
N GLY A 137 8.41 4.46 14.76
CA GLY A 137 9.07 4.92 15.97
C GLY A 137 8.86 3.97 17.16
N ALA A 138 7.66 3.38 17.26
CA ALA A 138 7.35 2.34 18.23
C ALA A 138 8.09 1.01 17.97
N SER A 139 8.38 0.68 16.71
CA SER A 139 8.95 -0.61 16.29
C SER A 139 10.49 -0.61 16.18
N LEU A 140 11.10 0.53 15.83
CA LEU A 140 12.55 0.72 15.61
C LEU A 140 13.42 0.47 16.85
N SER A 141 12.82 0.44 18.05
CA SER A 141 13.52 0.04 19.27
C SER A 141 13.80 -1.47 19.33
N SER A 142 13.24 -2.28 18.42
CA SER A 142 13.29 -3.75 18.49
C SER A 142 13.82 -4.45 17.24
N ARG A 143 13.84 -3.82 16.06
CA ARG A 143 14.08 -4.54 14.80
C ARG A 143 14.83 -3.75 13.72
N THR A 144 15.61 -4.49 12.95
CA THR A 144 16.27 -4.08 11.70
C THR A 144 15.22 -3.74 10.65
N GLY A 145 14.59 -2.57 10.77
CA GLY A 145 13.63 -2.06 9.79
C GLY A 145 14.30 -1.98 8.41
N SER A 146 13.66 -2.62 7.42
CA SER A 146 14.18 -2.75 6.05
C SER A 146 14.51 -1.36 5.45
N LEU A 147 15.72 -1.21 4.91
CA LEU A 147 16.23 0.01 4.26
C LEU A 147 15.23 0.59 3.24
N GLU A 148 14.43 -0.27 2.60
CA GLU A 148 13.40 0.09 1.61
C GLU A 148 12.20 0.86 2.18
N LEU A 149 11.78 0.54 3.40
CA LEU A 149 10.71 1.27 4.09
C LEU A 149 11.18 2.69 4.38
N THR A 150 12.37 2.81 4.97
CA THR A 150 12.97 4.09 5.34
C THR A 150 13.23 4.97 4.12
N SER A 151 13.70 4.40 3.01
CA SER A 151 13.94 5.15 1.77
C SER A 151 12.65 5.68 1.15
N SER A 152 11.60 4.84 1.09
CA SER A 152 10.28 5.20 0.57
C SER A 152 9.59 6.27 1.41
N LEU A 153 9.63 6.15 2.74
CA LEU A 153 9.08 7.16 3.65
C LEU A 153 9.86 8.47 3.59
N GLY A 154 11.19 8.41 3.49
CA GLY A 154 12.00 9.59 3.27
C GLY A 154 11.65 10.30 1.95
N LEU A 155 11.30 9.55 0.90
CA LEU A 155 10.81 10.12 -0.36
C LEU A 155 9.42 10.74 -0.21
N ALA A 156 8.50 10.07 0.49
CA ALA A 156 7.17 10.60 0.79
C ALA A 156 7.24 11.93 1.56
N ALA A 157 8.09 12.01 2.58
CA ALA A 157 8.32 13.22 3.37
C ALA A 157 8.85 14.39 2.51
N ARG A 158 9.83 14.13 1.64
CA ARG A 158 10.35 15.15 0.70
C ARG A 158 9.25 15.67 -0.23
N HIS A 159 8.39 14.80 -0.73
CA HIS A 159 7.27 15.21 -1.57
C HIS A 159 6.19 15.96 -0.78
N ARG A 160 5.87 15.57 0.46
CA ARG A 160 4.99 16.34 1.35
C ARG A 160 5.50 17.76 1.56
N ASP A 161 6.80 17.92 1.84
CA ASP A 161 7.39 19.23 2.07
C ASP A 161 7.37 20.09 0.80
N ALA A 162 7.66 19.51 -0.36
CA ALA A 162 7.52 20.20 -1.65
C ALA A 162 6.06 20.60 -1.96
N ALA A 163 5.10 19.74 -1.63
CA ALA A 163 3.67 20.05 -1.75
C ALA A 163 3.27 21.22 -0.82
N ARG A 164 3.81 21.27 0.40
CA ARG A 164 3.59 22.37 1.35
C ARG A 164 4.10 23.70 0.78
N SER A 165 5.34 23.73 0.29
CA SER A 165 5.90 24.95 -0.33
C SER A 165 5.13 25.39 -1.59
N ALA A 166 4.65 24.45 -2.41
CA ALA A 166 3.83 24.75 -3.57
C ALA A 166 2.47 25.36 -3.17
N ARG A 167 1.84 24.85 -2.11
CA ARG A 167 0.61 25.40 -1.53
C ARG A 167 0.80 26.83 -1.04
N GLU A 168 1.88 27.08 -0.29
CA GLU A 168 2.23 28.42 0.21
C GLU A 168 2.45 29.43 -0.94
N SER A 169 2.96 28.94 -2.07
CA SER A 169 3.19 29.73 -3.28
C SER A 169 1.96 29.84 -4.19
N GLY A 170 0.82 29.23 -3.84
CA GLY A 170 -0.39 29.19 -4.66
C GLY A 170 -0.26 28.41 -5.98
N ASN A 171 0.71 27.49 -6.06
CA ASN A 171 0.96 26.67 -7.25
C ASN A 171 0.23 25.32 -7.14
N ASP A 172 -1.08 25.36 -7.40
CA ASP A 172 -1.99 24.23 -7.24
C ASP A 172 -1.56 22.99 -8.07
N LEU A 173 -1.01 23.19 -9.28
CA LEU A 173 -0.50 22.11 -10.15
C LEU A 173 0.69 21.40 -9.52
N THR A 174 1.66 22.16 -9.03
CA THR A 174 2.86 21.61 -8.39
C THR A 174 2.51 20.96 -7.05
N GLN A 175 1.55 21.52 -6.31
CA GLN A 175 1.03 20.91 -5.09
C GLN A 175 0.43 19.53 -5.41
N LEU A 176 -0.48 19.44 -6.38
CA LEU A 176 -1.13 18.17 -6.73
C LEU A 176 -0.12 17.12 -7.20
N ARG A 177 0.87 17.52 -8.03
CA ARG A 177 1.97 16.64 -8.45
C ARG A 177 2.64 15.99 -7.25
N HIS A 178 3.07 16.80 -6.28
CA HIS A 178 3.81 16.31 -5.14
C HIS A 178 2.94 15.51 -4.17
N LEU A 179 1.65 15.80 -4.05
CA LEU A 179 0.72 14.98 -3.25
C LEU A 179 0.53 13.58 -3.83
N LEU A 180 0.40 13.47 -5.16
CA LEU A 180 0.31 12.18 -5.83
C LEU A 180 1.62 11.38 -5.71
N LEU A 181 2.77 12.03 -5.90
CA LEU A 181 4.08 11.37 -5.74
C LEU A 181 4.37 10.96 -4.29
N ALA A 182 3.94 11.76 -3.30
CA ALA A 182 4.02 11.37 -1.90
C ALA A 182 3.16 10.13 -1.62
N SER A 183 1.96 10.07 -2.19
CA SER A 183 1.05 8.93 -2.06
C SER A 183 1.60 7.67 -2.73
N ASP A 184 2.25 7.80 -3.87
CA ASP A 184 2.96 6.68 -4.52
C ASP A 184 4.11 6.17 -3.64
N ALA A 185 4.90 7.08 -3.04
CA ALA A 185 5.98 6.70 -2.13
C ALA A 185 5.47 6.08 -0.81
N LEU A 186 4.28 6.47 -0.32
CA LEU A 186 3.63 5.78 0.79
C LEU A 186 3.15 4.39 0.34
N ARG A 187 2.51 4.29 -0.82
CA ARG A 187 2.03 3.02 -1.36
C ARG A 187 3.15 2.00 -1.58
N SER A 188 4.36 2.44 -1.93
CA SER A 188 5.51 1.52 -2.10
C SER A 188 5.94 0.83 -0.80
N THR A 189 5.46 1.27 0.36
CA THR A 189 5.68 0.63 1.67
C THR A 189 4.66 -0.45 2.03
N THR A 190 3.65 -0.65 1.17
CA THR A 190 2.62 -1.69 1.37
C THR A 190 3.11 -3.05 0.87
N ALA A 191 2.48 -4.13 1.33
CA ALA A 191 2.93 -5.50 1.06
C ALA A 191 3.08 -5.84 -0.43
N GLY A 192 2.20 -5.33 -1.31
CA GLY A 192 2.23 -5.66 -2.74
C GLY A 192 3.48 -5.14 -3.45
N PRO A 193 3.72 -3.83 -3.47
CA PRO A 193 4.94 -3.26 -4.04
C PRO A 193 6.22 -3.79 -3.41
N LEU A 194 6.24 -4.01 -2.09
CA LEU A 194 7.38 -4.63 -1.41
C LEU A 194 7.60 -6.07 -1.92
N ALA A 195 6.55 -6.87 -2.07
CA ALA A 195 6.67 -8.23 -2.60
C ALA A 195 7.29 -8.23 -4.01
N VAL A 196 6.85 -7.34 -4.90
CA VAL A 196 7.43 -7.19 -6.25
C VAL A 196 8.92 -6.85 -6.18
N ALA A 197 9.31 -5.90 -5.33
CA ALA A 197 10.71 -5.51 -5.15
C ALA A 197 11.57 -6.66 -4.60
N PHE A 198 11.06 -7.43 -3.64
CA PHE A 198 11.76 -8.57 -3.05
C PHE A 198 11.88 -9.75 -4.02
N VAL A 199 10.85 -10.01 -4.84
CA VAL A 199 10.91 -11.01 -5.92
C VAL A 199 12.01 -10.63 -6.91
N GLU A 200 12.07 -9.38 -7.34
CA GLU A 200 13.11 -8.90 -8.26
C GLU A 200 14.51 -9.06 -7.67
N GLN A 201 14.72 -8.68 -6.41
CA GLN A 201 16.00 -8.86 -5.74
C GLN A 201 16.41 -10.32 -5.63
N ALA A 202 15.47 -11.19 -5.23
CA ALA A 202 15.73 -12.63 -5.15
C ALA A 202 16.08 -13.20 -6.53
N GLU A 203 15.46 -12.74 -7.61
CA GLU A 203 15.83 -13.14 -8.97
C GLU A 203 17.24 -12.69 -9.37
N VAL A 204 17.62 -11.45 -9.03
CA VAL A 204 18.98 -10.94 -9.27
C VAL A 204 20.00 -11.79 -8.53
N GLU A 205 19.76 -12.07 -7.25
CA GLU A 205 20.66 -12.90 -6.44
C GLU A 205 20.72 -14.34 -6.96
N LEU A 206 19.58 -14.92 -7.34
CA LEU A 206 19.54 -16.26 -7.91
C LEU A 206 20.36 -16.34 -9.20
N ARG A 207 20.22 -15.36 -10.11
CA ARG A 207 21.05 -15.27 -11.33
C ARG A 207 22.53 -15.12 -11.02
N ARG A 208 22.90 -14.40 -9.95
CA ARG A 208 24.29 -14.23 -9.55
C ARG A 208 24.93 -15.54 -9.08
N ILE A 209 24.18 -16.40 -8.41
CA ILE A 209 24.67 -17.71 -7.93
C ILE A 209 24.46 -18.85 -8.95
N GLN A 210 23.77 -18.60 -10.06
CA GLN A 210 23.63 -19.58 -11.14
C GLN A 210 25.01 -19.88 -11.73
N GLY A 211 25.43 -21.15 -11.64
CA GLY A 211 26.75 -21.59 -12.08
C GLY A 211 27.83 -21.57 -10.99
N SER A 212 27.53 -21.10 -9.78
CA SER A 212 28.42 -21.36 -8.63
C SER A 212 28.35 -22.85 -8.26
N GLU A 213 29.49 -23.53 -8.30
CA GLU A 213 29.64 -24.92 -7.84
C GLU A 213 29.71 -25.02 -6.31
N THR A 214 30.07 -23.91 -5.65
CA THR A 214 30.25 -23.80 -4.19
C THR A 214 28.92 -23.59 -3.45
N TYR A 215 27.91 -23.06 -4.11
CA TYR A 215 26.62 -22.79 -3.47
C TYR A 215 25.81 -24.09 -3.26
N PRO A 216 25.32 -24.38 -2.04
CA PRO A 216 24.64 -25.63 -1.74
C PRO A 216 23.39 -25.87 -2.61
N PRO A 217 23.28 -27.00 -3.35
CA PRO A 217 22.20 -27.23 -4.31
C PRO A 217 20.83 -27.32 -3.63
N VAL A 218 20.76 -27.86 -2.41
CA VAL A 218 19.52 -27.95 -1.62
C VAL A 218 19.01 -26.56 -1.23
N THR A 219 19.90 -25.65 -0.84
CA THR A 219 19.55 -24.26 -0.49
C THR A 219 19.04 -23.52 -1.72
N ARG A 220 19.70 -23.69 -2.88
CA ARG A 220 19.28 -23.11 -4.15
C ARG A 220 17.88 -23.58 -4.54
N GLN A 221 17.64 -24.89 -4.55
CA GLN A 221 16.33 -25.46 -4.91
C GLN A 221 15.23 -25.00 -3.95
N ARG A 222 15.54 -24.79 -2.66
CA ARG A 222 14.59 -24.23 -1.70
C ARG A 222 14.25 -22.77 -2.00
N ALA A 223 15.25 -21.94 -2.33
CA ALA A 223 15.05 -20.55 -2.70
C ALA A 223 14.22 -20.42 -3.99
N GLU A 224 14.49 -21.25 -5.00
CA GLU A 224 13.73 -21.30 -6.25
C GLU A 224 12.24 -21.59 -6.02
N ARG A 225 11.92 -22.62 -5.21
CA ARG A 225 10.53 -22.96 -4.87
C ARG A 225 9.81 -21.84 -4.10
N LEU A 226 10.52 -21.16 -3.20
CA LEU A 226 9.96 -20.01 -2.48
C LEU A 226 9.68 -18.84 -3.42
N LEU A 227 10.59 -18.58 -4.36
CA LEU A 227 10.44 -17.52 -5.34
C LEU A 227 9.29 -17.80 -6.33
N GLU A 228 9.15 -19.05 -6.79
CA GLU A 228 8.01 -19.50 -7.57
C GLU A 228 6.70 -19.30 -6.80
N GLY A 229 6.63 -19.77 -5.55
CA GLY A 229 5.47 -19.55 -4.70
C GLY A 229 5.19 -18.07 -4.39
N ALA A 230 6.20 -17.20 -4.37
CA ALA A 230 5.99 -15.76 -4.20
C ALA A 230 5.30 -15.14 -5.43
N ARG A 231 5.70 -15.55 -6.64
CA ARG A 231 5.05 -15.12 -7.88
C ARG A 231 3.61 -15.62 -7.96
N GLU A 232 3.38 -16.90 -7.68
CA GLU A 232 2.02 -17.46 -7.63
C GLU A 232 1.12 -16.70 -6.64
N ALA A 233 1.66 -16.33 -5.47
CA ALA A 233 0.92 -15.56 -4.47
C ALA A 233 0.59 -14.14 -4.95
N LEU A 234 1.47 -13.49 -5.72
CA LEU A 234 1.14 -12.21 -6.38
C LEU A 234 0.02 -12.39 -7.40
N ASP A 235 0.09 -13.41 -8.24
CA ASP A 235 -0.88 -13.68 -9.31
C ASP A 235 -2.30 -13.93 -8.75
N VAL A 236 -2.41 -14.56 -7.58
CA VAL A 236 -3.71 -14.81 -6.91
C VAL A 236 -4.12 -13.73 -5.91
N GLY A 237 -3.43 -12.59 -5.88
CA GLY A 237 -3.79 -11.43 -5.05
C GLY A 237 -3.52 -11.61 -3.55
N GLN A 238 -2.46 -12.35 -3.19
CA GLN A 238 -2.01 -12.59 -1.81
C GLN A 238 -0.65 -11.90 -1.53
N PRO A 239 -0.60 -10.56 -1.51
CA PRO A 239 0.66 -9.81 -1.44
C PRO A 239 1.46 -10.02 -0.15
N ALA A 240 0.79 -10.21 0.99
CA ALA A 240 1.47 -10.49 2.26
C ALA A 240 2.24 -11.82 2.21
N LEU A 241 1.59 -12.89 1.74
CA LEU A 241 2.22 -14.20 1.54
C LEU A 241 3.35 -14.13 0.50
N ALA A 242 3.16 -13.35 -0.57
CA ALA A 242 4.20 -13.14 -1.56
C ALA A 242 5.45 -12.46 -0.96
N LEU A 243 5.25 -11.38 -0.19
CA LEU A 243 6.32 -10.68 0.51
C LEU A 243 7.07 -11.62 1.44
N GLN A 244 6.35 -12.39 2.25
CA GLN A 244 6.93 -13.38 3.16
C GLN A 244 7.82 -14.39 2.42
N ARG A 245 7.30 -15.01 1.36
CA ARG A 245 8.01 -16.02 0.57
C ARG A 245 9.25 -15.43 -0.13
N ALA A 246 9.11 -14.23 -0.71
CA ALA A 246 10.21 -13.54 -1.38
C ALA A 246 11.32 -13.15 -0.39
N TRP A 247 10.95 -12.67 0.80
CA TRP A 247 11.89 -12.37 1.88
C TRP A 247 12.68 -13.61 2.32
N TYR A 248 12.00 -14.74 2.56
CA TYR A 248 12.69 -15.99 2.91
C TYR A 248 13.61 -16.49 1.79
N ALA A 249 13.17 -16.39 0.52
CA ALA A 249 13.99 -16.75 -0.62
C ALA A 249 15.28 -15.91 -0.65
N LEU A 250 15.15 -14.58 -0.53
CA LEU A 250 16.28 -13.65 -0.52
C LEU A 250 17.24 -13.91 0.66
N GLY A 251 16.69 -14.21 1.84
CA GLY A 251 17.47 -14.58 3.02
C GLY A 251 18.31 -15.84 2.81
N LEU A 252 17.75 -16.88 2.19
CA LEU A 252 18.51 -18.09 1.83
C LEU A 252 19.62 -17.78 0.83
N LEU A 253 19.31 -17.01 -0.22
CA LEU A 253 20.26 -16.64 -1.27
C LEU A 253 21.47 -15.90 -0.69
N ARG A 254 21.24 -14.91 0.17
CA ARG A 254 22.31 -14.14 0.83
C ARG A 254 23.08 -14.94 1.90
N ALA A 255 22.41 -15.79 2.67
CA ALA A 255 23.05 -16.59 3.70
C ALA A 255 24.02 -17.63 3.10
N GLY A 256 23.66 -18.26 1.98
CA GLY A 256 24.51 -19.25 1.31
C GLY A 256 25.83 -18.67 0.80
N GLU A 257 25.88 -17.38 0.45
CA GLU A 257 27.11 -16.69 0.03
C GLU A 257 28.10 -16.48 1.20
N SER A 258 27.58 -16.24 2.41
CA SER A 258 28.43 -16.04 3.60
C SER A 258 29.20 -17.30 4.03
N MET A 259 28.78 -18.48 3.57
CA MET A 259 29.55 -19.72 3.79
C MET A 259 30.69 -19.91 2.77
N ASP A 260 30.65 -19.23 1.63
CA ASP A 260 31.65 -19.35 0.54
C ASP A 260 32.91 -18.53 0.84
N THR A 261 32.82 -17.51 1.69
CA THR A 261 33.97 -16.65 2.06
C THR A 261 34.76 -17.14 3.28
N ARG A 262 34.28 -18.19 3.97
CA ARG A 262 35.03 -18.90 5.02
C ARG A 262 35.71 -20.15 4.44
N THR A 263 36.62 -19.95 3.48
CA THR A 263 37.68 -20.94 3.27
C THR A 263 38.59 -20.87 4.50
N PRO A 264 38.76 -21.94 5.28
CA PRO A 264 39.70 -21.92 6.40
C PRO A 264 41.08 -21.60 5.85
N ASP A 265 41.71 -20.57 6.43
CA ASP A 265 43.14 -20.33 6.33
C ASP A 265 43.81 -21.67 6.65
N ARG A 266 44.36 -22.29 5.61
CA ARG A 266 44.98 -23.60 5.71
C ARG A 266 46.25 -23.35 6.47
N ASP A 267 46.25 -23.78 7.74
CA ASP A 267 47.41 -23.77 8.62
C ASP A 267 48.68 -24.05 7.80
N ASP A 268 49.51 -23.01 7.69
CA ASP A 268 50.86 -23.07 7.16
C ASP A 268 51.72 -23.81 8.20
N ASP A 269 51.43 -25.11 8.34
CA ASP A 269 52.34 -26.12 8.86
C ASP A 269 53.45 -26.27 7.81
N THR A 270 54.43 -25.36 7.85
CA THR A 270 55.73 -25.60 7.22
C THR A 270 56.86 -25.32 8.20
N ASP A 271 57.20 -26.38 8.92
CA ASP A 271 58.54 -26.81 9.31
C ASP A 271 59.45 -25.86 10.11
N LEU A 272 59.58 -26.25 11.38
CA LEU A 272 60.79 -26.14 12.20
C LEU A 272 62.08 -26.48 11.42
N PRO A 273 63.14 -25.71 11.66
CA PRO A 273 64.42 -26.31 12.02
C PRO A 273 64.79 -26.10 13.50
#